data_AF-A0A9Y4N1B0-F1
#
_entry.id   AF-A0A9Y4N1B0-F1
#
_cell.length_a   1.000
_cell.length_b   1.000
_cell.length_c   1.000
_cell.angle_alpha   90.00
_cell.angle_beta   90.00
_cell.angle_gamma   90.00
#
_symmetry.space_group_name_H-M   'P 1'
#
loop_
_entity.id
_entity.type
_entity.pdbx_description
1 polymer ?
#
loop_
_entity_poly.entity_id
_entity_poly.type
_entity_poly.pdbx_seq_one_letter_code
_entity_poly.pdbx_strand_id
1 'polypeptide(L)'
;CYQPEESRATLSAQHASKDHQVVVHTLFVEPFNPIVGAQYIALGEIEKNEEVGVMVQARVLNCVDGVNIALLQKAISEQRSFFKERESKQGDAAQAADAT
;
A
#
# COMPACT_ATOMS: atom_id res chain seq x y z
N CYS A 1 14.03 -6.98 3.57
CA CYS A 1 14.88 -7.32 4.73
C CYS A 1 14.00 -7.29 5.99
N TYR A 2 14.28 -8.08 7.03
CA TYR A 2 13.55 -8.05 8.31
C TYR A 2 14.56 -8.01 9.47
N GLN A 3 14.33 -7.11 10.42
CA GLN A 3 15.15 -6.83 11.61
C GLN A 3 14.25 -6.99 12.85
N PRO A 4 14.22 -8.18 13.47
CA PRO A 4 13.33 -8.47 14.60
C PRO A 4 13.57 -7.57 15.82
N GLU A 5 14.82 -7.20 16.07
CA GLU A 5 15.22 -6.39 17.23
C GLU A 5 14.63 -4.98 17.19
N GLU A 6 14.28 -4.52 15.99
CA GLU A 6 13.71 -3.21 15.72
C GLU A 6 12.24 -3.31 15.28
N SER A 7 11.65 -4.51 15.31
CA SER A 7 10.34 -4.81 14.73
C SER A 7 10.18 -4.17 13.34
N ARG A 8 11.17 -4.30 12.46
CA ARG A 8 11.23 -3.55 11.20
C ARG A 8 11.39 -4.46 10.00
N ALA A 9 10.51 -4.31 9.02
CA ALA A 9 10.62 -4.94 7.71
C ALA A 9 10.77 -3.88 6.61
N THR A 10 11.50 -4.22 5.55
CA THR A 10 11.61 -3.41 4.33
C THR A 10 11.07 -4.22 3.17
N LEU A 11 10.00 -3.72 2.56
CA LEU A 11 9.44 -4.22 1.31
C LEU A 11 10.03 -3.43 0.14
N SER A 12 10.44 -4.12 -0.92
CA SER A 12 11.00 -3.51 -2.13
C SER A 12 10.17 -3.86 -3.35
N ALA A 13 10.09 -2.94 -4.30
CA ALA A 13 9.42 -3.12 -5.58
C ALA A 13 10.16 -2.37 -6.69
N GLN A 14 10.21 -2.95 -7.88
CA GLN A 14 10.78 -2.29 -9.06
C GLN A 14 9.72 -1.60 -9.89
N HIS A 15 9.98 -0.36 -10.29
CA HIS A 15 9.16 0.39 -11.23
C HIS A 15 10.03 1.25 -12.15
N ALA A 16 9.85 1.11 -13.47
CA ALA A 16 10.52 1.94 -14.48
C ALA A 16 12.06 2.08 -14.25
N SER A 17 12.75 0.96 -14.06
CA SER A 17 14.19 0.87 -13.78
C SER A 17 14.65 1.50 -12.45
N LYS A 18 13.72 1.81 -11.54
CA LYS A 18 14.01 2.29 -10.19
C LYS A 18 13.53 1.28 -9.15
N ASP A 19 14.34 1.09 -8.12
CA ASP A 19 13.95 0.39 -6.91
C ASP A 19 13.23 1.35 -5.97
N HIS A 20 12.05 0.93 -5.51
CA HIS A 20 11.27 1.60 -4.49
C HIS A 20 11.27 0.76 -3.22
N GLN A 21 11.32 1.42 -2.07
CA GLN A 21 11.30 0.76 -0.77
C GLN A 21 10.24 1.37 0.12
N VAL A 22 9.61 0.53 0.92
CA VAL A 22 8.65 0.90 1.97
C VAL A 22 9.05 0.20 3.25
N VAL A 23 9.17 0.97 4.33
CA VAL A 23 9.49 0.43 5.65
C VAL A 23 8.21 0.19 6.42
N VAL A 24 8.15 -0.95 7.09
CA VAL A 24 6.99 -1.47 7.80
C VAL A 24 7.40 -1.77 9.24
N HIS A 25 6.71 -1.15 10.19
CA HIS A 25 6.81 -1.47 11.61
C HIS A 25 5.93 -2.69 11.90
N THR A 26 6.53 -3.77 12.41
CA THR A 26 5.90 -5.08 12.55
C THR A 26 5.44 -5.41 13.96
N LEU A 27 5.59 -4.48 14.91
CA LEU A 27 5.32 -4.71 16.34
C LEU A 27 3.94 -5.31 16.63
N PHE A 28 2.90 -4.95 15.85
CA PHE A 28 1.53 -5.45 16.04
C PHE A 28 1.17 -6.68 15.21
N VAL A 29 2.09 -7.16 14.36
CA VAL A 29 1.89 -8.34 13.50
C VAL A 29 2.88 -9.47 13.81
N GLU A 30 3.64 -9.31 14.89
CA GLU A 30 4.50 -10.36 15.44
C GLU A 30 3.73 -11.30 16.38
N PRO A 31 4.09 -12.60 16.42
CA PRO A 31 5.10 -13.27 15.60
C PRO A 31 4.57 -13.61 14.19
N PHE A 32 5.45 -13.55 13.19
CA PHE A 32 5.19 -14.05 11.84
C PHE A 32 6.44 -14.74 11.28
N ASN A 33 6.27 -15.53 10.20
CA ASN A 33 7.41 -16.17 9.51
C ASN A 33 7.89 -15.30 8.33
N PRO A 34 9.03 -14.61 8.44
CA PRO A 34 9.56 -13.78 7.35
C PRO A 34 10.17 -14.64 6.24
N ILE A 35 9.64 -14.52 5.02
CA ILE A 35 10.12 -15.21 3.82
C ILE A 35 10.78 -14.17 2.91
N VAL A 36 12.11 -14.17 2.87
CA VAL A 36 12.88 -13.23 2.04
C VAL A 36 12.62 -13.53 0.56
N GLY A 37 12.30 -12.51 -0.22
CA GLY A 37 12.02 -12.61 -1.66
C GLY A 37 10.56 -12.91 -2.00
N ALA A 38 9.72 -13.23 -1.00
CA ALA A 38 8.29 -13.39 -1.21
C ALA A 38 7.57 -12.02 -1.31
N GLN A 39 6.39 -12.05 -1.92
CA GLN A 39 5.51 -10.89 -2.03
C GLN A 39 4.67 -10.72 -0.77
N TYR A 40 4.45 -9.49 -0.33
CA TYR A 40 3.67 -9.18 0.86
C TYR A 40 2.64 -8.09 0.60
N ILE A 41 1.51 -8.19 1.29
CA ILE A 41 0.54 -7.09 1.44
C ILE A 41 0.57 -6.64 2.90
N ALA A 42 0.80 -5.34 3.09
CA ALA A 42 0.72 -4.68 4.39
C ALA A 42 -0.50 -3.76 4.42
N LEU A 43 -1.25 -3.78 5.52
CA LEU A 43 -2.30 -2.82 5.83
C LEU A 43 -2.00 -2.21 7.20
N GLY A 44 -2.07 -0.89 7.28
CA GLY A 44 -1.70 -0.17 8.48
C GLY A 44 -1.75 1.34 8.30
N GLU A 45 -1.43 2.04 9.38
CA GLU A 45 -1.36 3.49 9.42
C GLU A 45 -0.02 3.99 8.85
N ILE A 46 -0.03 5.18 8.26
CA ILE A 46 1.21 5.85 7.83
C ILE A 46 1.74 6.69 8.98
N GLU A 47 2.99 6.45 9.36
CA GLU A 47 3.70 7.19 10.40
C GLU A 47 4.91 7.92 9.82
N LYS A 48 5.21 9.11 10.37
CA LYS A 48 6.45 9.82 10.07
C LYS A 48 7.53 9.33 11.02
N ASN A 49 8.67 8.94 10.47
CA ASN A 49 9.85 8.52 11.21
C ASN A 49 11.02 9.44 10.83
N GLU A 50 11.77 9.93 11.82
CA GLU A 50 12.83 10.92 11.60
C GLU A 50 14.00 10.36 10.78
N GLU A 51 14.28 9.06 10.87
CA GLU A 51 15.40 8.41 10.20
C GLU A 51 15.03 7.89 8.80
N VAL A 52 13.81 7.35 8.66
CA VAL A 52 13.37 6.64 7.44
C VAL A 52 12.30 7.40 6.64
N GLY A 53 11.85 8.55 7.15
CA GLY A 53 10.83 9.39 6.53
C GLY A 53 9.42 8.87 6.75
N VAL A 54 8.99 7.90 5.95
CA VAL A 54 7.62 7.35 5.99
C VAL A 54 7.65 5.86 6.27
N MET A 55 6.91 5.44 7.28
CA MET A 55 6.79 4.05 7.71
C MET A 55 5.33 3.64 7.78
N VAL A 56 5.05 2.36 7.54
CA VAL A 56 3.71 1.77 7.73
C VAL A 56 3.68 1.03 9.06
N GLN A 57 2.84 1.45 10.00
CA GLN A 57 2.56 0.70 11.21
C GLN A 57 1.57 -0.41 10.88
N ALA A 58 2.07 -1.64 10.66
CA ALA A 58 1.24 -2.73 10.18
C ALA A 58 0.25 -3.20 11.24
N ARG A 59 -1.01 -3.34 10.84
CA ARG A 59 -2.06 -4.10 11.54
C ARG A 59 -2.28 -5.46 10.90
N VAL A 60 -1.96 -5.58 9.62
CA VAL A 60 -1.96 -6.83 8.85
C VAL A 60 -0.70 -6.88 7.99
N LEU A 61 -0.03 -8.03 7.98
CA LEU A 61 1.09 -8.31 7.11
C LEU A 61 0.99 -9.76 6.63
N ASN A 62 0.60 -9.94 5.37
CA ASN A 62 0.39 -11.27 4.79
C ASN A 62 1.40 -11.56 3.70
N CYS A 63 1.99 -12.76 3.76
CA CYS A 63 2.71 -13.33 2.63
C CYS A 63 1.67 -13.72 1.56
N VAL A 64 1.86 -13.20 0.36
CA VAL A 64 0.99 -13.41 -0.80
C VAL A 64 1.78 -13.91 -2.00
N ASP A 65 2.79 -14.74 -1.72
CA ASP A 65 3.65 -15.29 -2.76
C ASP A 65 2.84 -16.05 -3.82
N GLY A 66 3.22 -15.85 -5.09
CA GLY A 66 2.50 -16.39 -6.25
C GLY A 66 1.29 -15.57 -6.72
N VAL A 67 0.97 -14.42 -6.10
CA VAL A 67 -0.07 -13.53 -6.61
C VAL A 67 0.35 -12.89 -7.94
N ASN A 68 -0.60 -12.80 -8.88
CA ASN A 68 -0.39 -12.07 -10.12
C ASN A 68 -0.41 -10.55 -9.87
N ILE A 69 0.77 -9.99 -9.60
CA ILE A 69 0.95 -8.56 -9.29
C ILE A 69 0.44 -7.66 -10.43
N ALA A 70 0.62 -8.04 -11.69
CA ALA A 70 0.13 -7.24 -12.82
C ALA A 70 -1.41 -7.16 -12.83
N LEU A 71 -2.09 -8.26 -12.53
CA LEU A 71 -3.56 -8.27 -12.42
C LEU A 71 -4.03 -7.47 -11.21
N LEU A 72 -3.34 -7.58 -10.07
CA LEU A 72 -3.64 -6.78 -8.87
C LEU A 72 -3.50 -5.28 -9.16
N GLN A 73 -2.41 -4.86 -9.81
CA GLN A 73 -2.21 -3.48 -10.24
C GLN A 73 -3.32 -3.00 -11.18
N LYS A 74 -3.72 -3.83 -12.16
CA LYS A 74 -4.84 -3.51 -13.04
C LYS A 74 -6.13 -3.32 -12.25
N ALA A 75 -6.47 -4.25 -11.36
CA ALA A 75 -7.68 -4.16 -10.54
C ALA A 75 -7.72 -2.87 -9.70
N ILE A 76 -6.59 -2.48 -9.09
CA ILE A 76 -6.47 -1.22 -8.33
C ILE A 76 -6.68 -0.01 -9.24
N SER A 77 -6.08 0.01 -10.44
CA SER A 77 -6.25 1.10 -11.40
C SER A 77 -7.69 1.25 -11.85
N GLU A 78 -8.36 0.15 -12.22
CA GLU A 78 -9.77 0.16 -12.64
C GLU A 78 -10.69 0.64 -11.49
N GLN A 79 -10.45 0.16 -10.27
CA GLN A 79 -11.22 0.60 -9.10
C GLN A 79 -11.07 2.12 -8.86
N ARG A 80 -9.85 2.65 -8.97
CA ARG A 80 -9.59 4.10 -8.83
C ARG A 80 -10.28 4.91 -9.94
N SER A 81 -10.20 4.44 -11.18
CA SER A 81 -10.88 5.08 -12.32
C SER A 81 -12.39 5.13 -12.12
N PHE A 82 -12.99 4.01 -11.68
CA PHE A 82 -14.43 3.94 -11.40
C PHE A 82 -14.88 4.96 -10.35
N PHE A 83 -14.16 5.08 -9.23
CA PHE A 83 -14.51 6.06 -8.20
C PHE A 83 -14.33 7.50 -8.68
N LYS A 84 -13.25 7.78 -9.42
CA LYS A 84 -12.98 9.11 -9.97
C LYS A 84 -14.08 9.57 -10.93
N GLU A 85 -14.56 8.68 -11.80
CA GLU A 85 -15.67 8.99 -12.72
C GLU A 85 -16.99 9.24 -12.00
N ARG A 86 -17.22 8.58 -10.86
CA ARG A 86 -18.43 8.79 -10.05
C ARG A 86 -18.40 10.15 -9.35
N GLU A 87 -17.26 10.53 -8.79
CA GLU A 87 -17.07 11.83 -8.13
C GLU A 87 -17.26 12.98 -9.11
N SER A 88 -16.71 12.88 -10.32
CA SER A 88 -16.89 13.92 -11.35
C SER A 88 -18.37 14.07 -11.75
N LYS A 89 -19.09 12.97 -11.93
CA LYS A 89 -20.52 12.99 -12.26
C LYS A 89 -21.40 13.55 -11.13
N GLN A 90 -20.99 13.41 -9.87
CA GLN A 90 -21.69 14.02 -8.73
C GLN A 90 -21.40 15.52 -8.61
N GLY A 91 -20.17 15.96 -8.92
CA GLY A 91 -19.82 17.38 -8.98
C GLY A 91 -20.58 18.15 -10.06
N ASP A 92 -20.75 17.56 -11.23
CA ASP A 92 -21.50 18.17 -12.34
C ASP A 92 -23.00 18.29 -12.04
N ALA A 93 -23.59 17.31 -11.34
CA ALA A 93 -24.99 17.33 -10.93
C ALA A 93 -25.28 18.39 -9.85
N ALA A 94 -24.32 18.64 -8.94
CA ALA A 94 -24.44 19.70 -7.93
C ALA A 94 -24.34 21.10 -8.54
N GLN A 95 -23.48 21.30 -9.55
CA GLN A 95 -23.38 22.58 -10.28
C GLN A 95 -24.61 22.88 -11.14
N ALA A 96 -25.28 21.85 -11.67
CA ALA A 96 -26.52 22.03 -12.43
C ALA A 96 -27.72 22.43 -11.55
N ALA A 97 -27.72 22.03 -10.26
CA ALA A 97 -28.81 22.34 -9.32
C ALA A 97 -28.72 23.76 -8.73
N ASP A 98 -27.53 24.35 -8.66
CA ASP A 98 -27.30 25.72 -8.14
C ASP A 98 -27.52 26.81 -9.20
N ALA A 99 -27.77 26.41 -10.45
CA ALA A 99 -28.00 27.28 -11.61
C ALA A 99 -29.49 27.44 -11.99
N THR A 100 -30.43 27.00 -11.15
CA THR A 100 -31.89 27.13 -11.34
C THR A 100 -32.52 27.82 -10.13
#